data_AF-A0AAD4F6A2-F1
#
_entry.id   AF-A0AAD4F6A2-F1
#
_cell.length_a   1.000
_cell.length_b   1.000
_cell.length_c   1.000
_cell.angle_alpha   90.00
_cell.angle_beta   90.00
_cell.angle_gamma   90.00
#
_symmetry.space_group_name_H-M   'P 1'
#
loop_
_entity.id
_entity.type
_entity.pdbx_description
1 polymer ?
#
loop_
_entity_poly.entity_id
_entity_poly.type
_entity_poly.pdbx_seq_one_letter_code
_entity_poly.pdbx_strand_id
1 'polypeptide(L)'
;MKRAPSRTALCVAATLLAQAEAACLSSGNQDTINNLLQQGGPNTVVSLCPGATIPLTGSIVFTASGQEISTAGYPTDDTRATVIIQPGSNTTSAIRGNWQDNVRVLNIQVDGNRPNAGPFGGDALLELGGGTTGQTVSHSVIKNTRSWSCLHLIGSGQDENPCRNATITFNTVGPCGEEGVDAQGLGLWADGLSIECTATTVTGATDGGIVIFGSPGSSFLRNTITSSTTQRGFGAINMVDPNYNGNYSGVVVSENIITGVGDSFIELGIGMGGQVWSNPHPLNNFGPTTVTNNVFKGNIGFSIVINGWENGLTVTGNDVSQVHSPSSDFADDSSCGPQQKASFAANKQLIIYEPGAGTPLNIQSDFDSIPNNGSNWLCLSHPVPTQQSFAPQSLSVNGKTSLVVQLRGFRVQLQGDGNLVGLDTTGAEWVVKWASSRYSTACGTDGSLCELDFGGDGNLVLYDANGPVWDAGTSGTGEDLVFYNAAPWVAVTGAGGNTLWTIADLTG
;
A
#
# COMPACT_ATOMS: atom_id res chain seq x y z
N MET A 1 -46.37 -73.45 -37.46
CA MET A 1 -46.05 -73.02 -36.08
C MET A 1 -44.55 -72.85 -35.95
N LYS A 2 -44.14 -71.72 -35.37
CA LYS A 2 -42.81 -71.08 -35.49
C LYS A 2 -41.71 -71.87 -34.76
N ARG A 3 -40.56 -72.05 -35.43
CA ARG A 3 -39.27 -72.38 -34.80
C ARG A 3 -38.72 -71.14 -34.09
N ALA A 4 -38.31 -71.27 -32.84
CA ALA A 4 -37.56 -70.26 -32.10
C ALA A 4 -36.08 -70.66 -32.01
N PRO A 5 -35.12 -69.74 -32.21
CA PRO A 5 -33.70 -70.06 -32.18
C PRO A 5 -33.05 -69.85 -30.80
N SER A 6 -31.98 -70.62 -30.61
CA SER A 6 -30.95 -70.57 -29.57
C SER A 6 -30.42 -69.15 -29.30
N ARG A 7 -30.40 -68.73 -28.03
CA ARG A 7 -29.69 -67.53 -27.56
C ARG A 7 -28.27 -67.90 -27.12
N THR A 8 -27.31 -67.56 -27.97
CA THR A 8 -25.88 -67.50 -27.61
C THR A 8 -25.66 -66.20 -26.83
N ALA A 9 -25.19 -66.29 -25.58
CA ALA A 9 -24.82 -65.14 -24.77
C ALA A 9 -23.45 -64.62 -25.23
N LEU A 10 -23.44 -63.41 -25.80
CA LEU A 10 -22.23 -62.66 -26.12
C LEU A 10 -21.85 -61.84 -24.87
N CYS A 11 -20.81 -62.26 -24.15
CA CYS A 11 -20.19 -61.43 -23.12
C CYS A 11 -19.46 -60.27 -23.81
N VAL A 12 -20.09 -59.10 -23.84
CA VAL A 12 -19.41 -57.85 -24.17
C VAL A 12 -18.68 -57.40 -22.92
N ALA A 13 -17.36 -57.55 -22.90
CA ALA A 13 -16.51 -56.90 -21.92
C ALA A 13 -16.62 -55.39 -22.13
N ALA A 14 -17.26 -54.70 -21.19
CA ALA A 14 -17.22 -53.25 -21.11
C ALA A 14 -15.80 -52.83 -20.72
N THR A 15 -15.02 -52.37 -21.69
CA THR A 15 -13.83 -51.57 -21.44
C THR A 15 -14.29 -50.27 -20.77
N LEU A 16 -14.24 -50.25 -19.45
CA LEU A 16 -14.20 -49.02 -18.66
C LEU A 16 -12.94 -48.25 -19.10
N LEU A 17 -13.12 -47.29 -19.99
CA LEU A 17 -12.19 -46.18 -20.14
C LEU A 17 -12.26 -45.39 -18.82
N ALA A 18 -11.41 -45.75 -17.86
CA ALA A 18 -11.01 -44.81 -16.84
C ALA A 18 -10.34 -43.65 -17.60
N GLN A 19 -11.04 -42.52 -17.74
CA GLN A 19 -10.38 -41.27 -18.05
C GLN A 19 -9.37 -41.07 -16.94
N ALA A 20 -8.09 -41.20 -17.26
CA ALA A 20 -7.03 -40.71 -16.40
C ALA A 20 -7.29 -39.21 -16.28
N GLU A 21 -7.77 -38.75 -15.12
CA GLU A 21 -7.56 -37.37 -14.72
C GLU A 21 -6.09 -37.09 -14.96
N ALA A 22 -5.78 -36.06 -15.76
CA ALA A 22 -4.40 -35.65 -15.97
C ALA A 22 -3.79 -35.46 -14.57
N ALA A 23 -2.77 -36.26 -14.25
CA ALA A 23 -2.15 -36.24 -12.94
C ALA A 23 -1.67 -34.81 -12.65
N CYS A 24 -2.13 -34.24 -11.53
CA CYS A 24 -1.66 -32.94 -11.09
C CYS A 24 -0.18 -33.00 -10.66
N LEU A 25 0.51 -31.88 -10.74
CA LEU A 25 1.91 -31.75 -10.33
C LEU A 25 1.98 -31.52 -8.82
N SER A 26 2.50 -32.50 -8.07
CA SER A 26 2.67 -32.40 -6.61
C SER A 26 4.04 -31.86 -6.17
N SER A 27 5.02 -31.85 -7.07
CA SER A 27 6.39 -31.41 -6.81
C SER A 27 7.05 -30.94 -8.11
N GLY A 28 8.07 -30.10 -8.02
CA GLY A 28 8.81 -29.58 -9.17
C GLY A 28 9.31 -28.17 -8.90
N ASN A 29 9.56 -27.44 -9.97
CA ASN A 29 9.96 -26.04 -9.95
C ASN A 29 9.44 -25.32 -11.22
N GLN A 30 9.87 -24.08 -11.46
CA GLN A 30 9.52 -23.35 -12.68
C GLN A 30 9.92 -24.10 -13.96
N ASP A 31 11.06 -24.79 -14.00
CA ASP A 31 11.53 -25.47 -15.21
C ASP A 31 10.61 -26.64 -15.58
N THR A 32 10.11 -27.35 -14.56
CA THR A 32 9.13 -28.42 -14.74
C THR A 32 7.84 -27.88 -15.37
N ILE A 33 7.32 -26.77 -14.84
CA ILE A 33 6.10 -26.13 -15.33
C ILE A 33 6.33 -25.56 -16.74
N ASN A 34 7.43 -24.85 -16.97
CA ASN A 34 7.78 -24.23 -18.24
C ASN A 34 7.95 -25.27 -19.35
N ASN A 35 8.54 -26.43 -19.06
CA ASN A 35 8.64 -27.53 -20.01
C ASN A 35 7.26 -28.06 -20.41
N LEU A 36 6.32 -28.19 -19.46
CA LEU A 36 4.96 -28.62 -19.76
C LEU A 36 4.22 -27.60 -20.63
N LEU A 37 4.33 -26.30 -20.31
CA LEU A 37 3.74 -25.22 -21.11
C LEU A 37 4.31 -25.21 -22.53
N GLN A 38 5.63 -25.27 -22.67
CA GLN A 38 6.29 -25.25 -23.98
C GLN A 38 5.92 -26.46 -24.84
N GLN A 39 5.89 -27.67 -24.26
CA GLN A 39 5.60 -28.89 -24.99
C GLN A 39 4.12 -29.03 -25.36
N GLY A 40 3.22 -28.60 -24.47
CA GLY A 40 1.79 -28.67 -24.72
C GLY A 40 1.29 -27.60 -25.70
N GLY A 41 1.94 -26.42 -25.72
CA GLY A 41 1.56 -25.33 -26.63
C GLY A 41 0.22 -24.66 -26.26
N PRO A 42 -0.53 -24.12 -27.24
CA PRO A 42 -1.78 -23.40 -26.99
C PRO A 42 -2.81 -24.21 -26.20
N ASN A 43 -3.53 -23.55 -25.29
CA ASN A 43 -4.55 -24.13 -24.42
C ASN A 43 -4.07 -25.20 -23.42
N THR A 44 -2.76 -25.34 -23.22
CA THR A 44 -2.22 -26.27 -22.22
C THR A 44 -2.61 -25.84 -20.82
N VAL A 45 -3.12 -26.79 -20.04
CA VAL A 45 -3.39 -26.61 -18.61
C VAL A 45 -2.31 -27.34 -17.82
N VAL A 46 -1.54 -26.60 -17.03
CA VAL A 46 -0.66 -27.18 -16.01
C VAL A 46 -1.38 -27.14 -14.67
N SER A 47 -1.88 -28.30 -14.26
CA SER A 47 -2.61 -28.47 -13.00
C SER A 47 -1.67 -28.87 -11.87
N LEU A 48 -1.67 -28.13 -10.76
CA LEU A 48 -0.92 -28.40 -9.53
C LEU A 48 -1.80 -29.14 -8.52
N CYS A 49 -1.23 -30.04 -7.72
CA CYS A 49 -2.03 -30.75 -6.73
C CYS A 49 -2.45 -29.85 -5.56
N PRO A 50 -3.64 -30.03 -4.97
CA PRO A 50 -4.04 -29.33 -3.76
C PRO A 50 -3.00 -29.47 -2.65
N GLY A 51 -2.68 -28.36 -1.98
CA GLY A 51 -1.67 -28.26 -0.92
C GLY A 51 -0.22 -28.41 -1.38
N ALA A 52 0.05 -28.61 -2.68
CA ALA A 52 1.41 -28.67 -3.19
C ALA A 52 2.10 -27.32 -3.02
N THR A 53 3.36 -27.33 -2.62
CA THR A 53 4.22 -26.14 -2.57
C THR A 53 5.34 -26.31 -3.60
N ILE A 54 5.34 -25.45 -4.62
CA ILE A 54 6.29 -25.48 -5.73
C ILE A 54 7.31 -24.35 -5.53
N PRO A 55 8.57 -24.68 -5.18
CA PRO A 55 9.61 -23.67 -5.02
C PRO A 55 10.04 -23.09 -6.37
N LEU A 56 10.23 -21.77 -6.42
CA LEU A 56 10.67 -21.02 -7.60
C LEU A 56 12.04 -20.37 -7.34
N THR A 57 12.98 -20.58 -8.26
CA THR A 57 14.22 -19.79 -8.38
C THR A 57 14.29 -19.00 -9.68
N GLY A 58 13.21 -19.06 -10.47
CA GLY A 58 12.98 -18.35 -11.72
C GLY A 58 11.48 -18.21 -11.99
N SER A 59 11.10 -17.52 -13.06
CA SER A 59 9.70 -17.31 -13.42
C SER A 59 9.07 -18.52 -14.12
N ILE A 60 7.78 -18.76 -13.84
CA ILE A 60 6.88 -19.51 -14.72
C ILE A 60 6.49 -18.60 -15.88
N VAL A 61 6.64 -19.04 -17.12
CA VAL A 61 6.43 -18.22 -18.31
C VAL A 61 5.43 -18.90 -19.24
N PHE A 62 4.29 -18.26 -19.48
CA PHE A 62 3.38 -18.67 -20.54
C PHE A 62 4.02 -18.43 -21.91
N THR A 63 3.90 -19.41 -22.80
CA THR A 63 4.55 -19.40 -24.13
C THR A 63 3.57 -19.48 -25.28
N ALA A 64 2.27 -19.68 -25.00
CA ALA A 64 1.23 -19.75 -26.01
C ALA A 64 -0.12 -19.27 -25.48
N SER A 65 -1.01 -18.88 -26.40
CA SER A 65 -2.36 -18.45 -26.06
C SER A 65 -3.18 -19.55 -25.39
N GLY A 66 -4.07 -19.15 -24.47
CA GLY A 66 -5.05 -20.02 -23.81
C GLY A 66 -4.46 -20.88 -22.69
N GLN A 67 -3.15 -20.79 -22.45
CA GLN A 67 -2.49 -21.58 -21.42
C GLN A 67 -2.96 -21.23 -20.02
N GLU A 68 -2.93 -22.21 -19.13
CA GLU A 68 -3.43 -22.09 -17.77
C GLU A 68 -2.45 -22.70 -16.77
N ILE A 69 -2.29 -22.02 -15.64
CA ILE A 69 -1.79 -22.63 -14.41
C ILE A 69 -2.89 -22.57 -13.35
N SER A 70 -3.18 -23.72 -12.74
CA SER A 70 -4.24 -23.82 -11.75
C SER A 70 -4.03 -24.96 -10.75
N THR A 71 -4.76 -24.93 -9.63
CA THR A 71 -4.82 -26.10 -8.73
C THR A 71 -5.91 -27.07 -9.20
N ALA A 72 -5.61 -28.37 -9.19
CA ALA A 72 -6.56 -29.41 -9.55
C ALA A 72 -7.83 -29.34 -8.69
N GLY A 73 -8.98 -29.40 -9.34
CA GLY A 73 -10.28 -29.25 -8.68
C GLY A 73 -10.70 -27.81 -8.38
N TYR A 74 -9.86 -26.81 -8.71
CA TYR A 74 -10.17 -25.38 -8.53
C TYR A 74 -10.68 -25.02 -7.11
N PRO A 75 -9.95 -25.39 -6.03
CA PRO A 75 -10.33 -25.02 -4.68
C PRO A 75 -10.36 -23.50 -4.50
N THR A 76 -11.26 -23.02 -3.66
CA THR A 76 -11.39 -21.59 -3.30
C THR A 76 -10.92 -21.31 -1.86
N ASP A 77 -10.51 -22.34 -1.14
CA ASP A 77 -9.99 -22.29 0.23
C ASP A 77 -8.45 -22.36 0.25
N ASP A 78 -7.88 -22.63 1.42
CA ASP A 78 -6.42 -22.68 1.63
C ASP A 78 -5.76 -23.96 1.10
N THR A 79 -6.53 -24.89 0.51
CA THR A 79 -5.98 -26.08 -0.16
C THR A 79 -5.45 -25.78 -1.57
N ARG A 80 -5.58 -24.54 -2.06
CA ARG A 80 -4.91 -24.08 -3.28
C ARG A 80 -3.41 -24.38 -3.21
N ALA A 81 -2.85 -24.90 -4.31
CA ALA A 81 -1.40 -25.07 -4.44
C ALA A 81 -0.70 -23.71 -4.34
N THR A 82 0.53 -23.72 -3.85
CA THR A 82 1.35 -22.53 -3.67
C THR A 82 2.57 -22.58 -4.58
N VAL A 83 2.79 -21.55 -5.39
CA VAL A 83 4.09 -21.27 -6.00
C VAL A 83 4.80 -20.20 -5.19
N ILE A 84 6.04 -20.47 -4.77
CA ILE A 84 6.75 -19.64 -3.79
C ILE A 84 8.20 -19.36 -4.19
N ILE A 85 8.57 -18.08 -4.25
CA ILE A 85 9.94 -17.66 -4.56
C ILE A 85 10.88 -18.03 -3.39
N GLN A 86 12.01 -18.65 -3.71
CA GLN A 86 12.99 -19.08 -2.70
C GLN A 86 13.99 -17.97 -2.34
N PRO A 87 14.45 -17.89 -1.08
CA PRO A 87 15.55 -17.01 -0.67
C PRO A 87 16.80 -17.22 -1.53
N GLY A 88 17.53 -16.14 -1.77
CA GLY A 88 18.74 -16.16 -2.63
C GLY A 88 18.47 -16.19 -4.13
N SER A 89 17.20 -16.23 -4.57
CA SER A 89 16.86 -16.04 -5.98
C SER A 89 16.88 -14.55 -6.38
N ASN A 90 17.17 -14.29 -7.66
CA ASN A 90 17.07 -12.96 -8.28
C ASN A 90 15.69 -12.74 -8.94
N THR A 91 14.67 -13.47 -8.50
CA THR A 91 13.34 -13.45 -9.12
C THR A 91 12.40 -12.53 -8.34
N THR A 92 11.69 -11.65 -9.06
CA THR A 92 10.56 -10.87 -8.53
C THR A 92 9.23 -11.41 -9.07
N SER A 93 9.15 -11.69 -10.38
CA SER A 93 7.96 -12.27 -11.01
C SER A 93 7.94 -13.78 -10.87
N ALA A 94 6.97 -14.30 -10.12
CA ALA A 94 6.70 -15.72 -10.05
C ALA A 94 6.06 -16.23 -11.35
N ILE A 95 5.16 -15.44 -11.94
CA ILE A 95 4.43 -15.81 -13.17
C ILE A 95 4.50 -14.66 -14.17
N ARG A 96 4.81 -14.99 -15.43
CA ARG A 96 4.83 -14.07 -16.56
C ARG A 96 3.90 -14.55 -17.67
N GLY A 97 3.06 -13.65 -18.15
CA GLY A 97 2.11 -13.91 -19.24
C GLY A 97 2.04 -12.80 -20.27
N ASN A 98 3.01 -11.89 -20.28
CA ASN A 98 3.04 -10.79 -21.25
C ASN A 98 2.95 -11.32 -22.68
N TRP A 99 2.17 -10.64 -23.53
CA TRP A 99 2.02 -10.95 -24.95
C TRP A 99 1.42 -12.33 -25.25
N GLN A 100 0.66 -12.89 -24.32
CA GLN A 100 -0.03 -14.18 -24.52
C GLN A 100 -1.54 -14.03 -24.31
N ASP A 101 -2.31 -14.20 -25.38
CA ASP A 101 -3.76 -14.07 -25.31
C ASP A 101 -4.41 -15.16 -24.46
N ASN A 102 -5.44 -14.81 -23.71
CA ASN A 102 -6.30 -15.75 -23.00
C ASN A 102 -5.58 -16.65 -21.97
N VAL A 103 -4.41 -16.23 -21.48
CA VAL A 103 -3.75 -16.99 -20.39
C VAL A 103 -4.50 -16.85 -19.08
N ARG A 104 -4.42 -17.88 -18.25
CA ARG A 104 -5.26 -18.04 -17.06
C ARG A 104 -4.42 -18.43 -15.84
N VAL A 105 -4.55 -17.67 -14.76
CA VAL A 105 -4.00 -17.99 -13.43
C VAL A 105 -5.18 -18.17 -12.49
N LEU A 106 -5.49 -19.42 -12.14
CA LEU A 106 -6.75 -19.76 -11.47
C LEU A 106 -6.50 -20.56 -10.19
N ASN A 107 -7.20 -20.22 -9.11
CA ASN A 107 -7.28 -21.08 -7.93
C ASN A 107 -5.90 -21.50 -7.39
N ILE A 108 -4.95 -20.57 -7.29
CA ILE A 108 -3.58 -20.82 -6.85
C ILE A 108 -3.16 -19.75 -5.84
N GLN A 109 -2.17 -20.06 -5.01
CA GLN A 109 -1.47 -19.09 -4.18
C GLN A 109 -0.13 -18.74 -4.82
N VAL A 110 0.16 -17.46 -4.96
CA VAL A 110 1.43 -16.94 -5.49
C VAL A 110 2.07 -16.09 -4.40
N ASP A 111 3.22 -16.55 -3.92
CA ASP A 111 3.92 -15.95 -2.79
C ASP A 111 5.33 -15.50 -3.21
N GLY A 112 5.56 -14.18 -3.18
CA GLY A 112 6.89 -13.63 -3.44
C GLY A 112 7.88 -13.90 -2.31
N ASN A 113 7.41 -14.38 -1.15
CA ASN A 113 8.20 -14.75 0.02
C ASN A 113 9.05 -13.61 0.58
N ARG A 114 8.64 -12.35 0.40
CA ARG A 114 9.37 -11.17 0.91
C ARG A 114 9.85 -11.30 2.37
N PRO A 115 9.07 -11.82 3.35
CA PRO A 115 9.54 -11.94 4.73
C PRO A 115 10.83 -12.78 4.90
N ASN A 116 11.08 -13.74 3.99
CA ASN A 116 12.26 -14.61 4.06
C ASN A 116 13.28 -14.34 2.94
N ALA A 117 12.82 -13.88 1.77
CA ALA A 117 13.65 -13.62 0.60
C ALA A 117 14.10 -12.15 0.48
N GLY A 118 13.54 -11.27 1.31
CA GLY A 118 13.82 -9.84 1.32
C GLY A 118 13.25 -9.07 0.13
N PRO A 119 13.23 -7.72 0.19
CA PRO A 119 12.88 -6.87 -0.94
C PRO A 119 13.90 -7.02 -2.07
N PHE A 120 13.43 -6.88 -3.31
CA PHE A 120 14.26 -6.95 -4.50
C PHE A 120 13.64 -6.13 -5.64
N GLY A 121 14.45 -5.30 -6.29
CA GLY A 121 13.99 -4.46 -7.41
C GLY A 121 13.75 -5.29 -8.67
N GLY A 122 12.62 -5.05 -9.33
CA GLY A 122 12.25 -5.70 -10.58
C GLY A 122 10.76 -5.55 -10.91
N ASP A 123 10.24 -6.45 -11.74
CA ASP A 123 8.84 -6.46 -12.17
C ASP A 123 7.89 -6.94 -11.06
N ALA A 124 6.57 -6.86 -11.29
CA ALA A 124 5.55 -7.31 -10.35
C ALA A 124 5.59 -8.84 -10.14
N LEU A 125 4.95 -9.32 -9.07
CA LEU A 125 4.92 -10.75 -8.74
C LEU A 125 4.19 -11.58 -9.82
N LEU A 126 3.06 -11.09 -10.31
CA LEU A 126 2.43 -11.54 -11.54
C LEU A 126 2.55 -10.43 -12.58
N GLU A 127 3.33 -10.68 -13.63
CA GLU A 127 3.55 -9.74 -14.73
C GLU A 127 2.77 -10.24 -15.96
N LEU A 128 1.65 -9.60 -16.22
CA LEU A 128 0.65 -9.96 -17.24
C LEU A 128 0.38 -8.74 -18.14
N GLY A 129 -0.38 -8.91 -19.22
CA GLY A 129 -0.69 -7.83 -20.17
C GLY A 129 0.25 -7.79 -21.38
N GLY A 130 0.70 -6.59 -21.79
CA GLY A 130 1.30 -6.36 -23.10
C GLY A 130 0.26 -6.31 -24.22
N GLY A 131 0.67 -6.37 -25.49
CA GLY A 131 -0.29 -6.38 -26.60
C GLY A 131 -1.04 -7.71 -26.69
N THR A 132 -2.13 -7.81 -25.91
CA THR A 132 -2.86 -9.05 -25.66
C THR A 132 -4.35 -8.83 -25.38
N THR A 133 -5.15 -9.90 -25.41
CA THR A 133 -6.55 -9.89 -24.99
C THR A 133 -6.91 -11.05 -24.07
N GLY A 134 -7.89 -10.84 -23.18
CA GLY A 134 -8.65 -11.93 -22.55
C GLY A 134 -7.95 -12.65 -21.38
N GLN A 135 -6.87 -12.09 -20.84
CA GLN A 135 -6.16 -12.71 -19.72
C GLN A 135 -7.03 -12.73 -18.45
N THR A 136 -6.94 -13.81 -17.68
CA THR A 136 -7.77 -14.00 -16.47
C THR A 136 -6.92 -14.34 -15.26
N VAL A 137 -7.17 -13.65 -14.15
CA VAL A 137 -6.68 -14.04 -12.82
C VAL A 137 -7.87 -14.17 -11.90
N SER A 138 -8.12 -15.36 -11.37
CA SER A 138 -9.33 -15.59 -10.58
C SER A 138 -9.12 -16.54 -9.41
N HIS A 139 -9.87 -16.31 -8.33
CA HIS A 139 -9.88 -17.17 -7.14
C HIS A 139 -8.48 -17.46 -6.60
N SER A 140 -7.54 -16.51 -6.72
CA SER A 140 -6.14 -16.70 -6.34
C SER A 140 -5.77 -15.88 -5.11
N VAL A 141 -4.71 -16.29 -4.41
CA VAL A 141 -4.06 -15.49 -3.36
C VAL A 141 -2.75 -14.96 -3.91
N ILE A 142 -2.52 -13.65 -3.88
CA ILE A 142 -1.31 -13.03 -4.44
C ILE A 142 -0.71 -12.12 -3.38
N LYS A 143 0.46 -12.49 -2.84
CA LYS A 143 0.99 -11.82 -1.64
C LYS A 143 2.50 -11.79 -1.59
N ASN A 144 3.02 -10.97 -0.69
CA ASN A 144 4.42 -10.86 -0.32
C ASN A 144 5.34 -10.64 -1.54
N THR A 145 4.89 -9.88 -2.54
CA THR A 145 5.73 -9.50 -3.68
C THR A 145 7.06 -8.94 -3.20
N ARG A 146 8.17 -9.32 -3.84
CA ARG A 146 9.50 -8.77 -3.49
C ARG A 146 9.73 -7.39 -4.08
N SER A 147 8.89 -6.96 -5.02
CA SER A 147 8.97 -5.69 -5.73
C SER A 147 7.77 -4.79 -5.40
N TRP A 148 7.42 -3.88 -6.31
CA TRP A 148 6.48 -2.77 -6.11
C TRP A 148 5.00 -3.13 -6.32
N SER A 149 4.66 -4.25 -6.97
CA SER A 149 3.27 -4.66 -7.20
C SER A 149 3.06 -6.17 -7.09
N CYS A 150 1.89 -6.59 -6.62
CA CYS A 150 1.46 -7.99 -6.60
C CYS A 150 0.97 -8.46 -7.97
N LEU A 151 0.17 -7.64 -8.67
CA LEU A 151 -0.30 -7.93 -10.01
C LEU A 151 -0.18 -6.68 -10.87
N HIS A 152 0.55 -6.81 -11.97
CA HIS A 152 0.62 -5.80 -13.00
C HIS A 152 0.03 -6.33 -14.31
N LEU A 153 -1.01 -5.65 -14.77
CA LEU A 153 -1.54 -5.75 -16.12
C LEU A 153 -0.94 -4.63 -16.96
N ILE A 154 0.29 -4.84 -17.42
CA ILE A 154 1.05 -3.82 -18.16
C ILE A 154 0.39 -3.52 -19.52
N GLY A 155 0.44 -2.26 -19.92
CA GLY A 155 0.08 -1.86 -21.28
C GLY A 155 1.07 -2.39 -22.30
N SER A 156 0.71 -2.27 -23.57
CA SER A 156 1.59 -2.65 -24.68
C SER A 156 2.54 -1.52 -25.09
N GLY A 157 2.23 -0.27 -24.71
CA GLY A 157 2.83 0.93 -25.31
C GLY A 157 2.51 1.11 -26.80
N GLN A 158 1.54 0.36 -27.34
CA GLN A 158 1.15 0.34 -28.75
C GLN A 158 -0.35 0.58 -28.89
N ASP A 159 -0.74 1.70 -29.51
CA ASP A 159 -2.14 2.07 -29.70
C ASP A 159 -2.90 1.08 -30.59
N GLU A 160 -2.23 0.50 -31.59
CA GLU A 160 -2.81 -0.49 -32.52
C GLU A 160 -2.92 -1.90 -31.94
N ASN A 161 -2.20 -2.17 -30.85
CA ASN A 161 -2.21 -3.47 -30.18
C ASN A 161 -2.22 -3.30 -28.67
N PRO A 162 -3.28 -2.71 -28.08
CA PRO A 162 -3.35 -2.46 -26.64
C PRO A 162 -3.61 -3.77 -25.89
N CYS A 163 -3.20 -3.80 -24.63
CA CYS A 163 -3.75 -4.77 -23.70
C CYS A 163 -5.26 -4.51 -23.49
N ARG A 164 -6.09 -5.55 -23.57
CA ARG A 164 -7.55 -5.40 -23.45
C ARG A 164 -8.28 -6.60 -22.86
N ASN A 165 -9.50 -6.36 -22.38
CA ASN A 165 -10.48 -7.38 -21.98
C ASN A 165 -9.96 -8.37 -20.91
N ALA A 166 -9.15 -7.92 -19.98
CA ALA A 166 -8.70 -8.77 -18.88
C ALA A 166 -9.80 -8.93 -17.81
N THR A 167 -9.78 -10.03 -17.07
CA THR A 167 -10.73 -10.33 -15.99
C THR A 167 -10.00 -10.71 -14.71
N ILE A 168 -10.11 -9.86 -13.68
CA ILE A 168 -9.48 -10.04 -12.38
C ILE A 168 -10.56 -10.16 -11.31
N THR A 169 -10.88 -11.37 -10.85
CA THR A 169 -12.07 -11.59 -10.02
C THR A 169 -11.83 -12.53 -8.84
N PHE A 170 -12.41 -12.20 -7.69
CA PHE A 170 -12.40 -13.07 -6.50
C PHE A 170 -11.00 -13.40 -5.99
N ASN A 171 -10.05 -12.47 -6.10
CA ASN A 171 -8.68 -12.67 -5.64
C ASN A 171 -8.48 -12.04 -4.27
N THR A 172 -7.74 -12.73 -3.40
CA THR A 172 -7.15 -12.12 -2.21
C THR A 172 -5.77 -11.60 -2.61
N VAL A 173 -5.61 -10.29 -2.64
CA VAL A 173 -4.31 -9.66 -2.93
C VAL A 173 -3.80 -9.06 -1.63
N GLY A 174 -2.50 -9.09 -1.37
CA GLY A 174 -1.90 -8.48 -0.20
C GLY A 174 -1.42 -9.46 0.90
N PRO A 175 -0.46 -9.04 1.74
CA PRO A 175 0.20 -7.73 1.71
C PRO A 175 1.16 -7.61 0.52
N CYS A 176 1.27 -6.42 -0.06
CA CYS A 176 2.08 -6.17 -1.25
C CYS A 176 3.15 -5.14 -0.90
N GLY A 177 4.41 -5.52 -1.03
CA GLY A 177 5.50 -4.56 -0.95
C GLY A 177 5.83 -4.03 0.44
N GLU A 178 6.52 -2.89 0.49
CA GLU A 178 6.78 -2.05 1.66
C GLU A 178 6.45 -0.63 1.24
N GLU A 179 5.71 0.09 2.07
CA GLU A 179 5.28 1.46 1.81
C GLU A 179 6.16 2.45 2.58
N GLY A 180 6.35 3.67 2.05
CA GLY A 180 7.03 4.76 2.75
C GLY A 180 8.27 5.25 2.01
N VAL A 181 9.39 5.34 2.70
CA VAL A 181 10.68 5.72 2.11
C VAL A 181 11.77 4.73 2.49
N ASP A 182 12.70 4.47 1.58
CA ASP A 182 13.91 3.72 1.88
C ASP A 182 14.86 4.53 2.79
N ALA A 183 15.98 3.92 3.18
CA ALA A 183 16.99 4.57 4.01
C ALA A 183 17.64 5.80 3.35
N GLN A 184 17.43 6.01 2.05
CA GLN A 184 17.90 7.17 1.28
C GLN A 184 16.80 8.23 1.10
N GLY A 185 15.60 8.00 1.66
CA GLY A 185 14.46 8.91 1.54
C GLY A 185 13.71 8.79 0.21
N LEU A 186 13.99 7.77 -0.62
CA LEU A 186 13.27 7.53 -1.87
C LEU A 186 11.97 6.78 -1.58
N GLY A 187 10.89 7.15 -2.28
CA GLY A 187 9.59 6.52 -2.13
C GLY A 187 9.64 5.01 -2.39
N LEU A 188 9.03 4.24 -1.49
CA LEU A 188 8.72 2.84 -1.67
C LEU A 188 7.24 2.70 -2.02
N TRP A 189 6.95 1.98 -3.11
CA TRP A 189 5.59 1.75 -3.60
C TRP A 189 5.20 0.28 -3.47
N ALA A 190 3.91 0.06 -3.22
CA ALA A 190 3.38 -1.21 -2.77
C ALA A 190 1.95 -1.39 -3.30
N ASP A 191 1.82 -1.47 -4.63
CA ASP A 191 0.53 -1.61 -5.28
C ASP A 191 -0.01 -3.03 -5.08
N GLY A 192 -1.31 -3.14 -4.78
CA GLY A 192 -2.01 -4.42 -4.87
C GLY A 192 -2.18 -4.80 -6.33
N LEU A 193 -2.88 -3.93 -7.06
CA LEU A 193 -3.19 -4.10 -8.47
C LEU A 193 -2.78 -2.87 -9.27
N SER A 194 -2.04 -3.08 -10.34
CA SER A 194 -1.60 -2.04 -11.28
C SER A 194 -2.20 -2.36 -12.64
N ILE A 195 -3.20 -1.58 -13.09
CA ILE A 195 -4.06 -1.92 -14.23
C ILE A 195 -3.95 -0.86 -15.33
N GLU A 196 -3.27 -1.22 -16.43
CA GLU A 196 -3.19 -0.41 -17.65
C GLU A 196 -4.07 -0.97 -18.78
N CYS A 197 -4.36 -2.28 -18.78
CA CYS A 197 -5.20 -2.93 -19.79
C CYS A 197 -6.61 -2.34 -19.89
N THR A 198 -7.06 -2.03 -21.10
CA THR A 198 -8.39 -1.45 -21.39
C THR A 198 -9.52 -2.46 -21.29
N ALA A 199 -10.77 -2.00 -21.11
CA ALA A 199 -11.96 -2.86 -21.03
C ALA A 199 -11.82 -4.02 -20.01
N THR A 200 -11.11 -3.78 -18.92
CA THR A 200 -10.82 -4.77 -17.88
C THR A 200 -11.92 -4.78 -16.83
N THR A 201 -12.26 -5.96 -16.30
CA THR A 201 -13.16 -6.07 -15.13
C THR A 201 -12.37 -6.51 -13.90
N VAL A 202 -12.44 -5.72 -12.82
CA VAL A 202 -11.82 -6.02 -11.52
C VAL A 202 -12.90 -6.09 -10.44
N THR A 203 -13.03 -7.24 -9.76
CA THR A 203 -13.98 -7.41 -8.64
C THR A 203 -13.43 -8.25 -7.49
N GLY A 204 -13.77 -7.89 -6.26
CA GLY A 204 -13.46 -8.69 -5.07
C GLY A 204 -11.98 -8.73 -4.66
N ALA A 205 -11.16 -7.76 -5.06
CA ALA A 205 -9.81 -7.58 -4.52
C ALA A 205 -9.87 -7.07 -3.05
N THR A 206 -8.91 -7.46 -2.21
CA THR A 206 -9.00 -7.32 -0.73
C THR A 206 -7.96 -6.41 -0.05
N ASP A 207 -6.72 -6.40 -0.52
CA ASP A 207 -5.59 -5.78 0.18
C ASP A 207 -4.50 -5.38 -0.83
N GLY A 208 -3.89 -4.21 -0.61
CA GLY A 208 -3.13 -3.43 -1.60
C GLY A 208 -4.02 -2.56 -2.52
N GLY A 209 -3.70 -1.27 -2.62
CA GLY A 209 -4.43 -0.31 -3.44
C GLY A 209 -4.51 -0.70 -4.92
N ILE A 210 -5.45 -0.08 -5.64
CA ILE A 210 -5.64 -0.24 -7.08
C ILE A 210 -5.14 1.02 -7.78
N VAL A 211 -4.13 0.88 -8.63
CA VAL A 211 -3.67 1.95 -9.50
C VAL A 211 -4.20 1.71 -10.91
N ILE A 212 -4.91 2.70 -11.44
CA ILE A 212 -5.53 2.66 -12.77
C ILE A 212 -4.70 3.55 -13.69
N PHE A 213 -3.90 2.95 -14.56
CA PHE A 213 -3.05 3.67 -15.51
C PHE A 213 -3.83 3.98 -16.78
N GLY A 214 -4.71 4.99 -16.74
CA GLY A 214 -5.48 5.45 -17.90
C GLY A 214 -6.12 4.28 -18.66
N SER A 215 -7.10 3.61 -18.09
CA SER A 215 -7.58 2.30 -18.58
C SER A 215 -8.99 2.38 -19.22
N PRO A 216 -9.16 2.95 -20.45
CA PRO A 216 -10.46 3.19 -21.06
C PRO A 216 -11.38 1.97 -21.07
N GLY A 217 -12.65 2.20 -20.74
CA GLY A 217 -13.71 1.19 -20.74
C GLY A 217 -13.64 0.16 -19.60
N SER A 218 -12.69 0.28 -18.67
CA SER A 218 -12.52 -0.66 -17.57
C SER A 218 -13.49 -0.41 -16.40
N SER A 219 -13.81 -1.47 -15.66
CA SER A 219 -14.75 -1.47 -14.55
C SER A 219 -14.13 -2.08 -13.29
N PHE A 220 -14.13 -1.32 -12.20
CA PHE A 220 -13.59 -1.65 -10.88
C PHE A 220 -14.75 -1.68 -9.89
N LEU A 221 -15.32 -2.86 -9.73
CA LEU A 221 -16.63 -3.03 -9.08
C LEU A 221 -16.52 -3.91 -7.84
N ARG A 222 -17.17 -3.49 -6.74
CA ARG A 222 -17.36 -4.36 -5.56
C ARG A 222 -16.04 -4.93 -5.02
N ASN A 223 -14.98 -4.13 -5.01
CA ASN A 223 -13.72 -4.45 -4.32
C ASN A 223 -13.81 -4.02 -2.85
N THR A 224 -13.07 -4.69 -1.96
CA THR A 224 -12.97 -4.32 -0.55
C THR A 224 -11.52 -4.01 -0.26
N ILE A 225 -11.15 -2.75 -0.03
CA ILE A 225 -9.77 -2.35 0.21
C ILE A 225 -9.63 -1.98 1.68
N THR A 226 -8.68 -2.60 2.37
CA THR A 226 -8.44 -2.38 3.81
C THR A 226 -7.03 -1.87 4.03
N SER A 227 -6.84 -0.89 4.92
CA SER A 227 -5.49 -0.40 5.27
C SER A 227 -4.64 -1.51 5.87
N SER A 228 -3.35 -1.53 5.50
CA SER A 228 -2.37 -2.40 6.13
C SER A 228 -2.15 -2.02 7.59
N THR A 229 -2.07 -3.00 8.49
CA THR A 229 -1.75 -2.78 9.92
C THR A 229 -0.28 -2.42 10.16
N THR A 230 0.57 -2.59 9.16
CA THR A 230 2.02 -2.46 9.29
C THR A 230 2.64 -1.47 8.31
N GLN A 231 1.85 -0.92 7.39
CA GLN A 231 2.33 -0.05 6.31
C GLN A 231 1.49 1.23 6.22
N ARG A 232 2.12 2.32 5.79
CA ARG A 232 1.50 3.65 5.66
C ARG A 232 0.62 3.65 4.42
N GLY A 233 -0.68 3.41 4.63
CA GLY A 233 -1.64 3.22 3.55
C GLY A 233 -1.66 4.37 2.55
N PHE A 234 -1.19 4.09 1.34
CA PHE A 234 -1.34 4.95 0.17
C PHE A 234 -2.81 5.06 -0.27
N GLY A 235 -3.02 5.73 -1.40
CA GLY A 235 -4.34 5.86 -1.95
C GLY A 235 -5.00 4.52 -2.29
N ALA A 236 -6.27 4.32 -1.94
CA ALA A 236 -6.94 3.04 -2.13
C ALA A 236 -7.25 2.76 -3.61
N ILE A 237 -7.78 3.75 -4.34
CA ILE A 237 -7.98 3.68 -5.80
C ILE A 237 -7.44 4.95 -6.45
N ASN A 238 -6.46 4.82 -7.33
CA ASN A 238 -5.71 5.95 -7.88
C ASN A 238 -5.94 6.06 -9.38
N MET A 239 -6.48 7.21 -9.81
CA MET A 239 -6.80 7.57 -11.20
C MET A 239 -5.99 8.81 -11.59
N VAL A 240 -4.68 8.71 -11.39
CA VAL A 240 -3.75 9.86 -11.38
C VAL A 240 -2.76 9.82 -12.53
N ASP A 241 -2.49 8.66 -13.12
CA ASP A 241 -1.45 8.52 -14.14
C ASP A 241 -1.92 8.91 -15.55
N PRO A 242 -1.05 9.48 -16.40
CA PRO A 242 -1.39 10.02 -17.71
C PRO A 242 -1.27 9.00 -18.85
N ASN A 243 -1.26 7.70 -18.56
CA ASN A 243 -1.24 6.66 -19.60
C ASN A 243 -2.44 6.84 -20.56
N TYR A 244 -2.25 6.42 -21.83
CA TYR A 244 -3.20 6.71 -22.91
C TYR A 244 -3.52 8.21 -23.04
N ASN A 245 -2.52 9.07 -22.81
CA ASN A 245 -2.65 10.53 -22.78
C ASN A 245 -3.67 11.03 -21.74
N GLY A 246 -3.80 10.34 -20.62
CA GLY A 246 -4.74 10.67 -19.54
C GLY A 246 -6.17 10.23 -19.83
N ASN A 247 -6.39 9.29 -20.75
CA ASN A 247 -7.74 8.85 -21.12
C ASN A 247 -8.32 7.86 -20.10
N TYR A 248 -9.42 8.24 -19.45
CA TYR A 248 -10.22 7.40 -18.55
C TYR A 248 -11.67 7.25 -19.06
N SER A 249 -11.90 7.50 -20.36
CA SER A 249 -13.23 7.37 -20.98
C SER A 249 -13.84 5.99 -20.73
N GLY A 250 -15.06 5.96 -20.22
CA GLY A 250 -15.79 4.74 -19.91
C GLY A 250 -15.29 4.00 -18.67
N VAL A 251 -14.34 4.55 -17.90
CA VAL A 251 -13.93 3.95 -16.62
C VAL A 251 -15.05 4.06 -15.60
N VAL A 252 -15.32 2.96 -14.91
CA VAL A 252 -16.30 2.86 -13.83
C VAL A 252 -15.62 2.38 -12.55
N VAL A 253 -15.72 3.15 -11.48
CA VAL A 253 -15.29 2.77 -10.12
C VAL A 253 -16.51 2.80 -9.22
N SER A 254 -17.09 1.64 -8.93
CA SER A 254 -18.38 1.60 -8.24
C SER A 254 -18.54 0.48 -7.21
N GLU A 255 -19.35 0.76 -6.19
CA GLU A 255 -19.73 -0.20 -5.15
C GLU A 255 -18.53 -0.78 -4.40
N ASN A 256 -17.39 -0.07 -4.37
CA ASN A 256 -16.22 -0.50 -3.61
C ASN A 256 -16.36 -0.10 -2.14
N ILE A 257 -15.80 -0.91 -1.25
CA ILE A 257 -15.73 -0.64 0.18
C ILE A 257 -14.27 -0.33 0.52
N ILE A 258 -14.00 0.86 1.05
CA ILE A 258 -12.66 1.32 1.42
C ILE A 258 -12.63 1.54 2.93
N THR A 259 -11.72 0.87 3.63
CA THR A 259 -11.72 0.78 5.09
C THR A 259 -10.35 1.07 5.70
N GLY A 260 -10.26 2.09 6.55
CA GLY A 260 -9.14 2.24 7.49
C GLY A 260 -9.42 1.51 8.80
N VAL A 261 -8.49 0.65 9.26
CA VAL A 261 -8.67 -0.18 10.47
C VAL A 261 -7.60 0.06 11.54
N GLY A 262 -8.02 0.03 12.81
CA GLY A 262 -7.12 0.07 13.96
C GLY A 262 -6.36 1.39 14.09
N ASP A 263 -5.05 1.33 14.26
CA ASP A 263 -4.14 2.49 14.27
C ASP A 263 -3.59 2.82 12.87
N SER A 264 -4.02 2.05 11.87
CA SER A 264 -3.72 2.29 10.46
C SER A 264 -4.83 3.08 9.78
N PHE A 265 -4.49 3.65 8.63
CA PHE A 265 -5.38 4.53 7.90
C PHE A 265 -5.09 4.46 6.40
N ILE A 266 -6.05 4.94 5.61
CA ILE A 266 -5.87 5.20 4.18
C ILE A 266 -5.74 6.72 4.02
N GLU A 267 -4.60 7.19 3.49
CA GLU A 267 -4.38 8.62 3.29
C GLU A 267 -5.42 9.23 2.33
N LEU A 268 -5.65 8.54 1.21
CA LEU A 268 -6.54 8.98 0.14
C LEU A 268 -7.43 7.83 -0.34
N GLY A 269 -8.74 7.89 -0.17
CA GLY A 269 -9.65 6.85 -0.62
C GLY A 269 -9.62 6.69 -2.15
N ILE A 270 -10.06 7.72 -2.88
CA ILE A 270 -10.01 7.76 -4.34
C ILE A 270 -9.36 9.06 -4.80
N GLY A 271 -8.20 8.96 -5.46
CA GLY A 271 -7.51 10.10 -6.05
C GLY A 271 -7.81 10.23 -7.54
N MET A 272 -8.26 11.41 -7.99
CA MET A 272 -8.68 11.63 -9.38
C MET A 272 -8.00 12.84 -10.00
N GLY A 273 -7.17 12.58 -11.02
CA GLY A 273 -6.57 13.60 -11.87
C GLY A 273 -5.08 13.88 -11.59
N GLY A 274 -4.44 14.51 -12.57
CA GLY A 274 -2.98 14.63 -12.64
C GLY A 274 -2.34 15.51 -11.58
N GLN A 275 -3.13 16.24 -10.79
CA GLN A 275 -2.64 17.15 -9.75
C GLN A 275 -2.76 16.55 -8.34
N VAL A 276 -3.41 15.40 -8.17
CA VAL A 276 -3.74 14.85 -6.85
C VAL A 276 -2.55 14.15 -6.20
N TRP A 277 -1.70 13.49 -6.99
CA TRP A 277 -0.64 12.61 -6.49
C TRP A 277 0.64 13.33 -6.04
N SER A 278 1.59 12.58 -5.49
CA SER A 278 2.87 13.09 -4.97
C SER A 278 3.82 13.62 -6.05
N ASN A 279 3.65 13.15 -7.28
CA ASN A 279 4.35 13.65 -8.47
C ASN A 279 3.32 14.27 -9.45
N PRO A 280 2.78 15.46 -9.15
CA PRO A 280 1.75 16.07 -9.98
C PRO A 280 2.30 16.40 -11.37
N HIS A 281 1.51 16.16 -12.41
CA HIS A 281 1.88 16.42 -13.79
C HIS A 281 0.93 17.41 -14.46
N PRO A 282 1.41 18.20 -15.44
CA PRO A 282 0.62 19.29 -16.02
C PRO A 282 -0.51 18.81 -16.94
N LEU A 283 -0.48 17.55 -17.40
CA LEU A 283 -1.54 16.98 -18.22
C LEU A 283 -2.81 16.77 -17.38
N ASN A 284 -3.97 17.17 -17.88
CA ASN A 284 -5.24 16.76 -17.30
C ASN A 284 -5.57 15.32 -17.71
N ASN A 285 -6.07 14.53 -16.77
CA ASN A 285 -6.77 13.29 -17.09
C ASN A 285 -8.17 13.62 -17.60
N PHE A 286 -8.80 12.74 -18.36
CA PHE A 286 -10.07 13.04 -18.99
C PHE A 286 -11.04 11.87 -19.11
N GLY A 287 -12.32 12.18 -19.01
CA GLY A 287 -13.42 11.23 -19.04
C GLY A 287 -14.11 11.11 -20.42
N PRO A 288 -15.37 10.61 -20.45
CA PRO A 288 -16.29 10.51 -19.32
C PRO A 288 -15.98 9.35 -18.37
N THR A 289 -16.03 9.60 -17.05
CA THR A 289 -15.76 8.59 -16.01
C THR A 289 -16.86 8.61 -14.95
N THR A 290 -17.16 7.43 -14.40
CA THR A 290 -18.20 7.24 -13.37
C THR A 290 -17.58 6.70 -12.08
N VAL A 291 -17.72 7.42 -10.97
CA VAL A 291 -17.27 7.01 -9.63
C VAL A 291 -18.44 7.08 -8.66
N THR A 292 -19.10 5.96 -8.40
CA THR A 292 -20.41 5.99 -7.72
C THR A 292 -20.58 4.90 -6.67
N ASN A 293 -21.40 5.19 -5.65
CA ASN A 293 -21.81 4.21 -4.65
C ASN A 293 -20.65 3.52 -3.91
N ASN A 294 -19.47 4.16 -3.82
CA ASN A 294 -18.38 3.64 -3.00
C ASN A 294 -18.62 4.01 -1.52
N VAL A 295 -18.26 3.11 -0.61
CA VAL A 295 -18.45 3.29 0.84
C VAL A 295 -17.09 3.43 1.51
N PHE A 296 -16.92 4.50 2.28
CA PHE A 296 -15.71 4.82 3.05
C PHE A 296 -16.02 4.68 4.54
N LYS A 297 -15.17 3.93 5.26
CA LYS A 297 -15.36 3.70 6.70
C LYS A 297 -14.05 3.64 7.49
N GLY A 298 -14.10 4.04 8.74
CA GLY A 298 -12.96 4.05 9.65
C GLY A 298 -11.95 5.15 9.35
N ASN A 299 -10.67 4.88 9.55
CA ASN A 299 -9.60 5.89 9.50
C ASN A 299 -9.22 6.22 8.06
N ILE A 300 -9.83 7.26 7.50
CA ILE A 300 -9.56 7.73 6.13
C ILE A 300 -9.25 9.22 6.17
N GLY A 301 -8.09 9.60 5.62
CA GLY A 301 -7.62 10.97 5.60
C GLY A 301 -8.52 11.85 4.72
N PHE A 302 -8.52 11.57 3.42
CA PHE A 302 -9.41 12.18 2.44
C PHE A 302 -10.12 11.09 1.65
N SER A 303 -11.45 11.09 1.58
CA SER A 303 -12.19 10.01 0.91
C SER A 303 -12.14 10.12 -0.61
N ILE A 304 -12.43 11.27 -1.21
CA ILE A 304 -12.29 11.51 -2.65
C ILE A 304 -11.71 12.90 -2.90
N VAL A 305 -10.67 12.98 -3.72
CA VAL A 305 -10.07 14.26 -4.15
C VAL A 305 -10.00 14.33 -5.67
N ILE A 306 -10.50 15.43 -6.23
CA ILE A 306 -10.53 15.69 -7.69
C ILE A 306 -9.72 16.95 -8.02
N ASN A 307 -8.68 16.81 -8.84
CA ASN A 307 -7.90 17.92 -9.38
C ASN A 307 -7.10 17.53 -10.64
N GLY A 308 -7.19 18.32 -11.71
CA GLY A 308 -6.52 18.05 -12.98
C GLY A 308 -7.28 17.04 -13.83
N TRP A 309 -8.58 17.30 -14.03
CA TRP A 309 -9.50 16.45 -14.78
C TRP A 309 -10.30 17.25 -15.81
N GLU A 310 -10.67 16.67 -16.95
CA GLU A 310 -11.56 17.28 -17.95
C GLU A 310 -12.49 16.28 -18.68
N ASN A 311 -13.36 16.80 -19.54
CA ASN A 311 -14.20 16.03 -20.48
C ASN A 311 -15.13 14.98 -19.83
N GLY A 312 -15.63 15.23 -18.61
CA GLY A 312 -16.76 14.49 -18.05
C GLY A 312 -16.46 13.71 -16.78
N LEU A 313 -17.16 14.06 -15.70
CA LEU A 313 -17.17 13.30 -14.44
C LEU A 313 -18.59 13.11 -13.93
N THR A 314 -18.90 11.88 -13.53
CA THR A 314 -20.05 11.58 -12.66
C THR A 314 -19.53 10.97 -11.37
N VAL A 315 -19.61 11.72 -10.27
CA VAL A 315 -19.15 11.30 -8.94
C VAL A 315 -20.30 11.47 -7.95
N THR A 316 -21.07 10.41 -7.73
CA THR A 316 -22.33 10.49 -6.97
C THR A 316 -22.62 9.25 -6.12
N GLY A 317 -23.37 9.43 -5.03
CA GLY A 317 -23.79 8.32 -4.16
C GLY A 317 -22.67 7.69 -3.32
N ASN A 318 -21.48 8.29 -3.29
CA ASN A 318 -20.39 7.84 -2.44
C ASN A 318 -20.68 8.22 -0.97
N ASP A 319 -20.54 7.25 -0.06
CA ASP A 319 -20.91 7.38 1.35
C ASP A 319 -19.68 7.50 2.24
N VAL A 320 -19.55 8.64 2.91
CA VAL A 320 -18.48 8.94 3.89
C VAL A 320 -18.99 9.01 5.33
N SER A 321 -20.25 8.62 5.58
CA SER A 321 -20.90 8.73 6.90
C SER A 321 -20.26 7.89 8.00
N GLN A 322 -19.45 6.90 7.63
CA GLN A 322 -18.75 5.99 8.55
C GLN A 322 -17.25 6.30 8.68
N VAL A 323 -16.76 7.40 8.10
CA VAL A 323 -15.38 7.84 8.27
C VAL A 323 -15.19 8.42 9.68
N HIS A 324 -14.09 8.06 10.34
CA HIS A 324 -13.74 8.57 11.66
C HIS A 324 -13.50 10.08 11.60
N SER A 325 -14.05 10.82 12.57
CA SER A 325 -13.93 12.27 12.66
C SER A 325 -13.79 12.70 14.14
N PRO A 326 -12.84 13.59 14.48
CA PRO A 326 -11.94 14.27 13.54
C PRO A 326 -10.80 13.37 13.04
N SER A 327 -10.35 13.59 11.80
CA SER A 327 -9.24 12.82 11.22
C SER A 327 -7.92 13.03 11.98
N SER A 328 -7.81 14.13 12.71
CA SER A 328 -6.68 14.43 13.58
C SER A 328 -6.51 13.45 14.75
N ASP A 329 -7.50 12.61 15.06
CA ASP A 329 -7.34 11.55 16.05
C ASP A 329 -6.35 10.47 15.58
N PHE A 330 -6.37 10.16 14.28
CA PHE A 330 -5.62 9.04 13.69
C PHE A 330 -4.63 9.44 12.58
N ALA A 331 -4.51 10.73 12.25
CA ALA A 331 -3.53 11.22 11.27
C ALA A 331 -3.01 12.62 11.64
N ASP A 332 -1.88 13.00 11.06
CA ASP A 332 -1.25 14.32 11.22
C ASP A 332 -0.92 14.94 9.85
N ASP A 333 -1.12 16.26 9.74
CA ASP A 333 -0.99 17.04 8.50
C ASP A 333 0.30 17.87 8.43
N SER A 334 1.28 17.67 9.32
CA SER A 334 2.49 18.48 9.40
C SER A 334 3.25 18.58 8.06
N SER A 335 3.25 17.50 7.28
CA SER A 335 3.87 17.38 5.95
C SER A 335 3.00 17.93 4.81
N CYS A 336 1.78 18.37 5.08
CA CYS A 336 0.83 18.85 4.09
C CYS A 336 1.01 20.33 3.72
N GLY A 337 0.60 20.67 2.49
CA GLY A 337 0.49 22.05 2.04
C GLY A 337 -0.68 22.82 2.70
N PRO A 338 -0.71 24.16 2.59
CA PRO A 338 -1.69 24.99 3.30
C PRO A 338 -3.16 24.62 3.00
N GLN A 339 -3.48 24.27 1.75
CA GLN A 339 -4.83 23.92 1.36
C GLN A 339 -5.29 22.57 1.93
N GLN A 340 -4.40 21.58 1.95
CA GLN A 340 -4.64 20.27 2.54
C GLN A 340 -4.83 20.41 4.05
N LYS A 341 -3.95 21.16 4.74
CA LYS A 341 -4.09 21.47 6.18
C LYS A 341 -5.45 22.10 6.50
N ALA A 342 -5.86 23.09 5.72
CA ALA A 342 -7.17 23.73 5.89
C ALA A 342 -8.34 22.75 5.69
N SER A 343 -8.22 21.81 4.76
CA SER A 343 -9.25 20.81 4.46
C SER A 343 -9.30 19.72 5.54
N PHE A 344 -8.13 19.27 6.00
CA PHE A 344 -7.96 18.29 7.08
C PHE A 344 -8.50 18.82 8.42
N ALA A 345 -8.12 20.05 8.80
CA ALA A 345 -8.63 20.70 10.02
C ALA A 345 -10.16 20.87 10.00
N ALA A 346 -10.76 21.00 8.82
CA ALA A 346 -12.21 21.08 8.63
C ALA A 346 -12.89 19.70 8.47
N ASN A 347 -12.14 18.59 8.54
CA ASN A 347 -12.61 17.22 8.34
C ASN A 347 -13.32 17.00 6.99
N LYS A 348 -12.86 17.68 5.93
CA LYS A 348 -13.42 17.54 4.58
C LYS A 348 -13.01 16.19 3.99
N GLN A 349 -13.99 15.42 3.53
CA GLN A 349 -13.77 14.08 2.98
C GLN A 349 -13.92 14.02 1.46
N LEU A 350 -14.79 14.85 0.89
CA LEU A 350 -15.06 14.90 -0.54
C LEU A 350 -14.65 16.27 -1.06
N ILE A 351 -13.62 16.33 -1.89
CA ILE A 351 -12.91 17.56 -2.23
C ILE A 351 -12.77 17.68 -3.74
N ILE A 352 -13.05 18.87 -4.27
CA ILE A 352 -12.83 19.21 -5.68
C ILE A 352 -12.19 20.59 -5.82
N TYR A 353 -11.15 20.69 -6.63
CA TYR A 353 -10.67 21.98 -7.13
C TYR A 353 -11.35 22.27 -8.48
N GLU A 354 -12.51 22.95 -8.45
CA GLU A 354 -13.34 23.19 -9.64
C GLU A 354 -12.60 23.87 -10.81
N PRO A 355 -11.70 24.85 -10.60
CA PRO A 355 -10.93 25.42 -11.72
C PRO A 355 -10.02 24.39 -12.42
N GLY A 356 -9.67 23.29 -11.75
CA GLY A 356 -8.93 22.16 -12.30
C GLY A 356 -9.82 20.99 -12.74
N ALA A 357 -11.15 21.16 -12.79
CA ALA A 357 -12.12 20.14 -13.19
C ALA A 357 -13.01 20.64 -14.34
N GLY A 358 -12.74 20.17 -15.55
CA GLY A 358 -13.47 20.53 -16.77
C GLY A 358 -14.87 19.87 -16.85
N THR A 359 -15.79 20.55 -17.52
CA THR A 359 -17.18 20.12 -17.70
C THR A 359 -17.33 19.01 -18.76
N PRO A 360 -18.45 18.23 -18.74
CA PRO A 360 -19.55 18.26 -17.77
C PRO A 360 -19.20 17.63 -16.41
N LEU A 361 -19.71 18.21 -15.33
CA LEU A 361 -19.55 17.70 -13.97
C LEU A 361 -20.93 17.33 -13.39
N ASN A 362 -21.08 16.10 -12.93
CA ASN A 362 -22.21 15.63 -12.12
C ASN A 362 -21.65 15.11 -10.80
N ILE A 363 -21.52 16.01 -9.83
CA ILE A 363 -20.87 15.75 -8.54
C ILE A 363 -21.93 15.84 -7.44
N GLN A 364 -21.91 14.91 -6.49
CA GLN A 364 -22.80 14.94 -5.33
C GLN A 364 -22.57 16.19 -4.47
N SER A 365 -23.65 16.66 -3.83
CA SER A 365 -23.73 17.99 -3.21
C SER A 365 -22.84 18.20 -1.98
N ASP A 366 -22.33 17.13 -1.40
CA ASP A 366 -21.45 17.08 -0.25
C ASP A 366 -19.97 17.26 -0.60
N PHE A 367 -19.61 17.43 -1.89
CA PHE A 367 -18.27 17.87 -2.26
C PHE A 367 -18.00 19.32 -1.85
N ASP A 368 -16.86 19.51 -1.19
CA ASP A 368 -16.29 20.82 -0.92
C ASP A 368 -15.49 21.32 -2.11
N SER A 369 -15.95 22.41 -2.73
CA SER A 369 -15.14 23.18 -3.67
C SER A 369 -14.08 23.98 -2.90
N ILE A 370 -12.81 23.74 -3.20
CA ILE A 370 -11.69 24.41 -2.52
C ILE A 370 -11.20 25.64 -3.29
N PRO A 371 -10.83 26.72 -2.59
CA PRO A 371 -10.50 27.99 -3.24
C PRO A 371 -9.09 28.05 -3.83
N ASN A 372 -8.16 27.26 -3.29
CA ASN A 372 -6.78 27.21 -3.76
C ASN A 372 -6.47 25.85 -4.37
N ASN A 373 -5.60 25.85 -5.37
CA ASN A 373 -5.05 24.61 -5.92
C ASN A 373 -4.23 23.89 -4.84
N GLY A 374 -4.52 22.62 -4.61
CA GLY A 374 -3.72 21.73 -3.75
C GLY A 374 -3.24 20.52 -4.54
N SER A 375 -1.94 20.23 -4.46
CA SER A 375 -1.31 19.04 -5.03
C SER A 375 -0.63 18.19 -3.96
N ASN A 376 -0.40 16.90 -4.24
CA ASN A 376 0.06 15.91 -3.27
C ASN A 376 -0.86 15.77 -2.05
N TRP A 377 -1.94 15.00 -2.22
CA TRP A 377 -2.89 14.68 -1.14
C TRP A 377 -2.50 13.42 -0.34
N LEU A 378 -1.38 12.80 -0.70
CA LEU A 378 -0.68 11.79 0.10
C LEU A 378 0.37 12.46 1.00
N CYS A 379 -0.09 13.40 1.81
CA CYS A 379 0.77 14.19 2.67
C CYS A 379 0.51 13.93 4.15
N LEU A 380 -0.46 13.07 4.46
CA LEU A 380 -0.81 12.76 5.83
C LEU A 380 0.19 11.74 6.35
N SER A 381 0.37 11.75 7.66
CA SER A 381 1.18 10.74 8.33
C SER A 381 0.36 10.09 9.44
N HIS A 382 0.79 8.91 9.87
CA HIS A 382 0.28 8.31 11.10
C HIS A 382 0.21 9.38 12.19
N PRO A 383 -0.79 9.27 13.09
CA PRO A 383 -0.97 10.28 14.10
C PRO A 383 0.32 10.30 14.90
N VAL A 384 1.04 11.40 14.79
CA VAL A 384 2.21 11.60 15.61
C VAL A 384 1.67 11.66 17.05
N PRO A 385 2.18 10.85 17.99
CA PRO A 385 1.57 10.77 19.30
C PRO A 385 1.64 12.12 20.02
N THR A 386 0.73 12.38 20.95
CA THR A 386 0.80 13.60 21.79
C THR A 386 1.86 13.49 22.89
N GLN A 387 2.30 12.26 23.19
CA GLN A 387 3.39 11.98 24.11
C GLN A 387 4.19 10.75 23.67
N GLN A 388 5.46 10.69 24.06
CA GLN A 388 6.30 9.50 23.84
C GLN A 388 7.11 9.19 25.09
N SER A 389 7.05 7.93 25.51
CA SER A 389 7.73 7.43 26.71
C SER A 389 8.94 6.58 26.37
N PHE A 390 9.96 6.64 27.22
CA PHE A 390 11.19 5.88 27.15
C PHE A 390 11.47 5.25 28.51
N ALA A 391 11.75 3.95 28.50
CA ALA A 391 12.27 3.24 29.65
C ALA A 391 13.79 3.49 29.79
N PRO A 392 14.40 3.24 30.96
CA PRO A 392 15.85 3.30 31.11
C PRO A 392 16.56 2.52 30.00
N GLN A 393 17.63 3.09 29.44
CA GLN A 393 18.41 2.59 28.30
C GLN A 393 17.70 2.62 26.93
N SER A 394 16.51 3.20 26.82
CA SER A 394 15.76 3.23 25.55
C SER A 394 15.85 4.57 24.79
N LEU A 395 16.57 5.57 25.30
CA LEU A 395 16.80 6.84 24.61
C LEU A 395 18.30 7.19 24.65
N SER A 396 18.93 7.28 23.49
CA SER A 396 20.26 7.87 23.27
C SER A 396 20.24 8.59 21.92
N VAL A 397 20.42 9.91 21.94
CA VAL A 397 20.33 10.78 20.76
C VAL A 397 21.46 11.80 20.78
N ASN A 398 22.22 11.90 19.70
CA ASN A 398 23.28 12.90 19.58
C ASN A 398 22.86 14.14 18.78
N GLY A 399 23.57 15.25 18.97
CA GLY A 399 23.29 16.53 18.32
C GLY A 399 23.37 16.48 16.79
N LYS A 400 24.05 15.48 16.21
CA LYS A 400 24.10 15.24 14.77
C LYS A 400 22.78 14.66 14.23
N THR A 401 22.18 13.69 14.93
CA THR A 401 20.87 13.13 14.57
C THR A 401 19.73 14.13 14.77
N SER A 402 19.90 15.04 15.73
CA SER A 402 19.06 16.18 16.06
C SER A 402 17.63 15.87 16.51
N LEU A 403 16.90 14.94 15.92
CA LEU A 403 15.53 14.60 16.32
C LEU A 403 15.52 13.71 17.58
N VAL A 404 14.87 14.17 18.65
CA VAL A 404 14.65 13.39 19.89
C VAL A 404 13.28 12.72 19.85
N VAL A 405 12.21 13.52 19.71
CA VAL A 405 10.85 13.01 19.47
C VAL A 405 10.12 13.90 18.46
N GLN A 406 9.25 13.27 17.67
CA GLN A 406 8.25 13.95 16.86
C GLN A 406 6.91 13.67 17.52
N LEU A 407 6.19 14.72 17.92
CA LEU A 407 4.87 14.69 18.53
C LEU A 407 3.87 15.50 17.68
N ARG A 408 2.56 15.35 17.91
CA ARG A 408 1.53 16.09 17.16
C ARG A 408 1.74 17.60 17.27
N GLY A 409 2.01 18.24 16.12
CA GLY A 409 2.28 19.69 16.05
C GLY A 409 3.50 20.15 16.87
N PHE A 410 4.37 19.24 17.32
CA PHE A 410 5.46 19.56 18.22
C PHE A 410 6.68 18.67 17.99
N ARG A 411 7.88 19.25 17.97
CA ARG A 411 9.13 18.51 17.79
C ARG A 411 10.10 18.83 18.92
N VAL A 412 10.74 17.80 19.47
CA VAL A 412 11.86 17.96 20.39
C VAL A 412 13.14 17.60 19.65
N GLN A 413 14.13 18.49 19.71
CA GLN A 413 15.41 18.30 19.04
C GLN A 413 16.60 18.65 19.95
N LEU A 414 17.68 17.88 19.83
CA LEU A 414 18.99 18.23 20.36
C LEU A 414 19.77 18.99 19.27
N GLN A 415 20.14 20.22 19.55
CA GLN A 415 20.92 21.04 18.63
C GLN A 415 22.41 20.70 18.69
N GLY A 416 23.16 21.04 17.65
CA GLY A 416 24.58 20.68 17.53
C GLY A 416 25.49 21.33 18.58
N ASP A 417 24.99 22.30 19.34
CA ASP A 417 25.64 22.94 20.49
C ASP A 417 25.19 22.34 21.84
N GLY A 418 24.42 21.25 21.83
CA GLY A 418 23.92 20.58 23.03
C GLY A 418 22.61 21.16 23.56
N ASN A 419 22.03 22.17 22.92
CA ASN A 419 20.78 22.74 23.38
C ASN A 419 19.59 21.85 22.98
N LEU A 420 18.92 21.26 23.98
CA LEU A 420 17.67 20.55 23.79
C LEU A 420 16.51 21.55 23.71
N VAL A 421 15.72 21.53 22.64
CA VAL A 421 14.61 22.47 22.41
C VAL A 421 13.33 21.78 22.01
N GLY A 422 12.20 22.29 22.48
CA GLY A 422 10.86 21.92 22.03
C GLY A 422 10.25 23.00 21.16
N LEU A 423 9.76 22.60 19.99
CA LEU A 423 9.33 23.44 18.90
C LEU A 423 7.87 23.15 18.56
N ASP A 424 7.04 24.18 18.54
CA ASP A 424 5.72 24.13 17.91
C ASP A 424 5.88 24.21 16.39
N THR A 425 5.35 23.22 15.71
CA THR A 425 5.48 23.02 14.26
C THR A 425 4.15 23.19 13.53
N THR A 426 3.13 23.75 14.18
CA THR A 426 1.79 23.94 13.59
C THR A 426 1.76 25.05 12.54
N GLY A 427 2.64 26.06 12.67
CA GLY A 427 2.76 27.19 11.75
C GLY A 427 3.74 26.93 10.60
N ALA A 428 3.78 27.87 9.64
CA ALA A 428 4.77 27.88 8.55
C ALA A 428 6.20 28.12 9.06
N GLU A 429 6.35 28.81 10.20
CA GLU A 429 7.61 28.97 10.93
C GLU A 429 7.51 28.22 12.25
N TRP A 430 8.60 27.55 12.63
CA TRP A 430 8.66 26.80 13.89
C TRP A 430 8.97 27.73 15.06
N VAL A 431 8.21 27.60 16.14
CA VAL A 431 8.32 28.47 17.31
C VAL A 431 8.86 27.68 18.49
N VAL A 432 9.98 28.12 19.06
CA VAL A 432 10.53 27.53 20.30
C VAL A 432 9.56 27.79 21.45
N LYS A 433 9.04 26.72 22.07
CA LYS A 433 8.23 26.80 23.30
C LYS A 433 9.08 26.69 24.56
N TRP A 434 10.15 25.89 24.50
CA TRP A 434 11.13 25.77 25.57
C TRP A 434 12.50 25.37 25.03
N ALA A 435 13.53 25.70 25.80
CA ALA A 435 14.90 25.28 25.57
C ALA A 435 15.54 24.92 26.91
N SER A 436 16.42 23.92 26.91
CA SER A 436 17.26 23.61 28.07
C SER A 436 18.21 24.77 28.42
N SER A 437 18.51 25.63 27.44
CA SER A 437 19.48 26.73 27.55
C SER A 437 20.86 26.23 27.98
N ARG A 438 21.22 25.02 27.53
CA ARG A 438 22.50 24.37 27.78
C ARG A 438 23.29 24.37 26.49
N TYR A 439 24.54 24.83 26.57
CA TYR A 439 25.42 24.99 25.43
C TYR A 439 26.80 24.44 25.79
N SER A 440 27.39 23.66 24.90
CA SER A 440 28.76 23.21 25.01
C SER A 440 29.52 23.44 23.72
N THR A 441 30.76 23.94 23.85
CA THR A 441 31.71 24.02 22.73
C THR A 441 32.38 22.69 22.45
N ALA A 442 32.16 21.68 23.31
CA ALA A 442 32.73 20.34 23.21
C ALA A 442 31.81 19.33 22.51
N CYS A 443 30.77 19.80 21.80
CA CYS A 443 29.87 18.93 21.02
C CYS A 443 30.46 18.42 19.68
N GLY A 444 31.67 18.87 19.32
CA GLY A 444 32.24 18.61 17.99
C GLY A 444 31.62 19.51 16.91
N THR A 445 32.22 19.54 15.73
CA THR A 445 31.82 20.47 14.65
C THR A 445 30.45 20.17 14.05
N ASP A 446 29.96 18.92 14.18
CA ASP A 446 28.66 18.48 13.70
C ASP A 446 27.69 18.08 14.84
N GLY A 447 28.04 18.38 16.10
CA GLY A 447 27.24 18.03 17.27
C GLY A 447 27.29 16.57 17.71
N SER A 448 28.10 15.73 17.05
CA SER A 448 28.16 14.28 17.32
C SER A 448 28.67 13.90 18.72
N LEU A 449 29.34 14.81 19.43
CA LEU A 449 29.86 14.56 20.78
C LEU A 449 28.93 15.05 21.89
N CYS A 450 27.80 15.68 21.55
CA CYS A 450 26.75 15.98 22.53
C CYS A 450 25.64 14.94 22.43
N GLU A 451 25.30 14.31 23.56
CA GLU A 451 24.41 13.16 23.63
C GLU A 451 23.41 13.31 24.76
N LEU A 452 22.12 13.22 24.45
CA LEU A 452 21.05 13.09 25.42
C LEU A 452 20.76 11.61 25.65
N ASP A 453 20.90 11.15 26.89
CA ASP A 453 20.75 9.75 27.28
C ASP A 453 19.79 9.62 28.46
N PHE A 454 18.88 8.64 28.40
CA PHE A 454 18.11 8.19 29.55
C PHE A 454 18.72 6.88 30.04
N GLY A 455 19.68 7.03 30.95
CA GLY A 455 20.59 5.96 31.37
C GLY A 455 19.89 4.81 32.09
N GLY A 456 20.60 3.69 32.21
CA GLY A 456 20.09 2.48 32.88
C GLY A 456 19.84 2.62 34.38
N ASP A 457 20.29 3.71 34.98
CA ASP A 457 19.98 4.11 36.34
C ASP A 457 18.70 4.95 36.44
N GLY A 458 18.01 5.23 35.32
CA GLY A 458 16.80 6.04 35.30
C GLY A 458 17.07 7.53 35.40
N ASN A 459 18.27 8.00 35.05
CA ASN A 459 18.58 9.43 34.98
C ASN A 459 18.60 9.95 33.53
N LEU A 460 17.96 11.08 33.28
CA LEU A 460 18.12 11.82 32.02
C LEU A 460 19.36 12.72 32.12
N VAL A 461 20.33 12.52 31.23
CA VAL A 461 21.62 13.22 31.25
C VAL A 461 21.93 13.75 29.85
N LEU A 462 22.46 14.97 29.78
CA LEU A 462 23.13 15.47 28.58
C LEU A 462 24.64 15.38 28.80
N TYR A 463 25.33 14.73 27.88
CA TYR A 463 26.79 14.62 27.84
C TYR A 463 27.37 15.52 26.73
N ASP A 464 28.63 15.92 26.92
CA ASP A 464 29.53 16.39 25.87
C ASP A 464 30.83 15.56 25.86
N ALA A 465 31.82 15.92 25.03
CA ALA A 465 33.10 15.20 24.96
C ALA A 465 33.90 15.16 26.28
N ASN A 466 33.60 16.03 27.24
CA ASN A 466 34.26 16.10 28.55
C ASN A 466 33.47 15.40 29.66
N GLY A 467 32.22 14.97 29.42
CA GLY A 467 31.38 14.28 30.39
C GLY A 467 29.99 14.90 30.54
N PRO A 468 29.29 14.67 31.67
CA PRO A 468 27.92 15.17 31.86
C PRO A 468 27.91 16.71 31.98
N VAL A 469 27.09 17.35 31.16
CA VAL A 469 26.84 18.79 31.15
C VAL A 469 25.74 19.16 32.13
N TRP A 470 24.67 18.36 32.19
CA TRP A 470 23.60 18.45 33.18
C TRP A 470 22.83 17.13 33.27
N ASP A 471 22.11 16.94 34.38
CA ASP A 471 21.23 15.79 34.58
C ASP A 471 19.95 16.16 35.35
N ALA A 472 18.95 15.29 35.26
CA ALA A 472 17.65 15.46 35.90
C ALA A 472 17.63 15.12 37.41
N GLY A 473 18.71 14.54 37.96
CA GLY A 473 18.79 14.16 39.37
C GLY A 473 17.88 12.98 39.76
N THR A 474 17.57 12.11 38.80
CA THR A 474 16.57 11.02 38.93
C THR A 474 17.19 9.61 39.03
N SER A 475 18.52 9.53 39.11
CA SER A 475 19.27 8.28 39.27
C SER A 475 18.75 7.42 40.42
N GLY A 476 18.54 6.13 40.15
CA GLY A 476 18.02 5.12 41.06
C GLY A 476 16.51 5.18 41.31
N THR A 477 15.78 6.13 40.72
CA THR A 477 14.35 6.33 40.99
C THR A 477 13.49 6.55 39.73
N GLY A 478 14.07 6.99 38.61
CA GLY A 478 13.35 7.15 37.35
C GLY A 478 13.00 5.80 36.69
N GLU A 479 11.73 5.66 36.33
CA GLU A 479 11.19 4.47 35.65
C GLU A 479 10.74 4.79 34.21
N ASP A 480 10.26 6.01 33.96
CA ASP A 480 9.83 6.45 32.63
C ASP A 480 10.22 7.91 32.37
N LEU A 481 10.81 8.17 31.20
CA LEU A 481 10.99 9.51 30.63
C LEU A 481 9.89 9.76 29.59
N VAL A 482 9.12 10.82 29.76
CA VAL A 482 7.99 11.15 28.87
C VAL A 482 8.18 12.54 28.28
N PHE A 483 8.08 12.65 26.96
CA PHE A 483 7.97 13.91 26.25
C PHE A 483 6.51 14.17 25.88
N TYR A 484 6.06 15.41 25.99
CA TYR A 484 4.69 15.83 25.70
C TYR A 484 4.67 16.98 24.70
N ASN A 485 3.58 17.12 23.94
CA ASN A 485 3.34 18.24 23.04
C ASN A 485 2.69 19.46 23.73
N ALA A 486 2.58 19.43 25.06
CA ALA A 486 2.11 20.51 25.92
C ALA A 486 2.86 20.45 27.26
N ALA A 487 2.80 21.52 28.06
CA ALA A 487 3.39 21.52 29.39
C ALA A 487 2.71 20.48 30.32
N PRO A 488 3.46 19.72 31.14
CA PRO A 488 4.93 19.70 31.23
C PRO A 488 5.53 19.03 30.00
N TRP A 489 6.44 19.71 29.30
CA TRP A 489 6.98 19.28 28.01
C TRP A 489 7.86 18.02 28.09
N VAL A 490 8.53 17.84 29.23
CA VAL A 490 9.32 16.65 29.54
C VAL A 490 9.07 16.30 31.00
N ALA A 491 8.95 15.01 31.32
CA ALA A 491 8.87 14.53 32.69
C ALA A 491 9.68 13.24 32.86
N VAL A 492 10.35 13.09 33.99
CA VAL A 492 10.79 11.79 34.47
C VAL A 492 9.86 11.39 35.61
N THR A 493 9.30 10.19 35.53
CA THR A 493 8.42 9.63 36.56
C THR A 493 9.05 8.40 37.19
N GLY A 494 8.75 8.16 38.47
CA GLY A 494 9.16 6.97 39.20
C GLY A 494 7.97 6.09 39.57
N ALA A 495 8.22 5.12 40.46
CA ALA A 495 7.25 4.12 40.91
C ALA A 495 5.86 4.70 41.18
N GLY A 496 4.84 4.10 40.54
CA GLY A 496 3.44 4.52 40.69
C GLY A 496 3.05 5.77 39.90
N GLY A 497 3.89 6.23 38.95
CA GLY A 497 3.61 7.37 38.08
C GLY A 497 3.90 8.73 38.73
N ASN A 498 4.67 8.75 39.82
CA ASN A 498 5.01 9.97 40.54
C ASN A 498 6.02 10.80 39.72
N THR A 499 5.72 12.05 39.44
CA THR A 499 6.64 12.96 38.74
C THR A 499 7.84 13.31 39.63
N LEU A 500 9.05 12.98 39.16
CA LEU A 500 10.31 13.24 39.86
C LEU A 500 10.99 14.52 39.37
N TRP A 501 10.88 14.79 38.06
CA TRP A 501 11.49 15.94 37.41
C TRP A 501 10.68 16.35 36.18
N THR A 502 10.64 17.64 35.84
CA THR A 502 9.93 18.15 34.66
C THR A 502 10.59 19.38 34.03
N ILE A 503 10.33 19.57 32.73
CA ILE A 503 10.42 20.88 32.05
C ILE A 503 9.00 21.37 31.80
N ALA A 504 8.57 22.46 32.45
CA ALA A 504 7.20 22.96 32.34
C ALA A 504 7.07 24.28 31.54
N ASP A 505 8.05 25.18 31.57
CA ASP A 505 8.14 26.43 30.77
C ASP A 505 9.54 27.09 30.88
N LEU A 506 9.81 28.15 30.09
CA LEU A 506 11.03 28.97 30.16
C LEU A 506 11.19 29.64 31.55
N THR A 507 11.82 28.97 32.50
CA THR A 507 12.46 29.69 33.61
C THR A 507 13.77 30.26 33.07
N GLY A 508 13.76 31.56 32.78
CA GLY A 508 14.93 32.31 32.35
C GLY A 508 16.05 32.39 33.39
#